data_AF-A0A937ZT12-F1
#
_entry.id   AF-A0A937ZT12-F1
#
_cell.length_a   1.000
_cell.length_b   1.000
_cell.length_c   1.000
_cell.angle_alpha   90.00
_cell.angle_beta   90.00
_cell.angle_gamma   90.00
#
_symmetry.space_group_name_H-M   'P 1'
#
loop_
_entity.id
_entity.type
_entity.pdbx_description
1 polymer ?
#
loop_
_entity_poly.entity_id
_entity_poly.type
_entity_poly.pdbx_seq_one_letter_code
_entity_poly.pdbx_strand_id
1 'polypeptide(L)'
;MTEIVDVTLHEWMTRGGDARIALDPQTGLNRYSSAPFPCEVLAFASSTANDLSPEADAWLRERFAWGARHLRQGAAYADCLDALRATILAAYGLGPDIDVFFAPSGTDLEYV
;
A
#
# COMPACT_ATOMS: atom_id res chain seq x y z
N MET A 1 -5.79 -9.20 -24.96
CA MET A 1 -5.51 -9.90 -23.69
C MET A 1 -4.01 -9.84 -23.48
N THR A 2 -3.53 -8.85 -22.74
CA THR A 2 -2.09 -8.73 -22.45
C THR A 2 -1.73 -9.81 -21.45
N GLU A 3 -0.80 -10.70 -21.81
CA GLU A 3 -0.17 -11.61 -20.84
C GLU A 3 0.35 -10.80 -19.66
N ILE A 4 -0.11 -11.13 -18.46
CA ILE A 4 0.31 -10.44 -17.25
C ILE A 4 1.51 -11.21 -16.72
N VAL A 5 2.69 -10.64 -17.00
CA VAL A 5 3.97 -10.98 -16.40
C VAL A 5 3.82 -10.98 -14.87
N ASP A 6 4.45 -11.93 -14.17
CA ASP A 6 4.56 -11.84 -12.71
C ASP A 6 5.33 -10.56 -12.37
N VAL A 7 4.63 -9.63 -11.71
CA VAL A 7 5.16 -8.33 -11.35
C VAL A 7 5.57 -8.33 -9.89
N THR A 8 6.61 -7.57 -9.60
CA THR A 8 7.19 -7.42 -8.26
C THR A 8 6.20 -6.78 -7.28
N LEU A 9 6.45 -6.93 -5.97
CA LEU A 9 5.64 -6.25 -4.95
C LEU A 9 5.66 -4.73 -5.11
N HIS A 10 6.81 -4.15 -5.46
CA HIS A 10 6.94 -2.72 -5.72
C HIS A 10 6.11 -2.27 -6.92
N GLU A 11 6.04 -3.09 -7.98
CA GLU A 11 5.14 -2.80 -9.12
C GLU A 11 3.67 -2.93 -8.76
N TRP A 12 3.29 -3.79 -7.81
CA TRP A 12 1.91 -3.80 -7.30
C TRP A 12 1.56 -2.48 -6.60
N MET A 13 2.51 -1.86 -5.90
CA MET A 13 2.32 -0.59 -5.19
C MET A 13 2.15 0.64 -6.10
N THR A 14 2.49 0.51 -7.39
CA THR A 14 2.37 1.60 -8.38
C THR A 14 1.18 1.41 -9.33
N ARG A 15 0.37 0.37 -9.10
CA ARG A 15 -0.79 0.01 -9.94
C ARG A 15 -2.10 0.37 -9.26
N GLY A 16 -3.11 0.69 -10.07
CA GLY A 16 -4.41 1.13 -9.58
C GLY A 16 -4.38 2.61 -9.19
N GLY A 17 -5.33 3.02 -8.33
CA GLY A 17 -5.42 4.40 -7.86
C GLY A 17 -5.54 5.42 -8.99
N ASP A 18 -4.86 6.55 -8.84
CA ASP A 18 -4.78 7.61 -9.84
C ASP A 18 -3.32 8.04 -10.13
N ALA A 19 -3.17 9.12 -10.89
CA ALA A 19 -1.87 9.64 -11.32
C ALA A 19 -0.91 10.07 -10.18
N ARG A 20 -1.36 10.08 -8.92
CA ARG A 20 -0.52 10.36 -7.74
C ARG A 20 0.50 9.28 -7.46
N ILE A 21 0.19 8.01 -7.73
CA ILE A 21 1.08 6.86 -7.45
C ILE A 21 1.84 6.36 -8.67
N ALA A 22 1.51 6.86 -9.86
CA ALA A 22 2.25 6.57 -11.08
C ALA A 22 3.68 7.15 -10.98
N LEU A 23 4.67 6.33 -11.35
CA LEU A 23 6.07 6.75 -11.35
C LEU A 23 6.41 7.51 -12.63
N ASP A 24 7.20 8.56 -12.46
CA ASP A 24 7.92 9.17 -13.57
C ASP A 24 9.04 8.21 -14.03
N PRO A 25 9.14 7.89 -15.34
CA PRO A 25 10.09 6.88 -15.83
C PRO A 25 11.55 7.37 -15.83
N GLN A 26 11.81 8.68 -15.73
CA GLN A 26 13.16 9.24 -15.64
C GLN A 26 13.68 9.23 -14.22
N THR A 27 12.82 9.53 -13.24
CA THR A 27 13.21 9.68 -11.83
C THR A 27 12.90 8.45 -10.98
N GLY A 28 11.93 7.63 -11.38
CA GLY A 28 11.42 6.51 -10.59
C GLY A 28 10.57 6.95 -9.39
N LEU A 29 10.18 8.22 -9.32
CA LEU A 29 9.43 8.81 -8.21
C LEU A 29 7.99 9.14 -8.60
N ASN A 30 7.11 9.13 -7.62
CA ASN A 30 5.71 9.56 -7.80
C ASN A 30 5.56 11.09 -7.64
N ARG A 31 4.32 11.61 -7.69
CA ARG A 31 4.06 13.06 -7.56
C ARG A 31 4.38 13.65 -6.18
N TYR A 32 4.63 12.81 -5.19
CA TYR A 32 5.08 13.19 -3.86
C TYR A 32 6.60 13.09 -3.69
N SER A 33 7.32 12.81 -4.78
CA SER A 33 8.76 12.54 -4.77
C SER A 33 9.12 11.29 -3.95
N SER A 34 8.18 10.35 -3.79
CA SER A 34 8.41 9.09 -3.07
C SER A 34 8.58 7.91 -4.03
N ALA A 35 9.35 6.91 -3.58
CA ALA A 35 9.59 5.67 -4.31
C ALA A 35 8.85 4.48 -3.67
N PRO A 36 8.45 3.45 -4.45
CA PRO A 36 7.87 2.22 -3.91
C PRO A 36 8.92 1.23 -3.40
N PHE A 37 10.21 1.61 -3.37
CA PHE A 37 11.32 0.80 -2.90
C PHE A 37 12.02 1.50 -1.73
N PRO A 38 12.72 0.76 -0.85
CA PRO A 38 13.41 1.34 0.30
C PRO A 38 14.33 2.49 -0.07
N CYS A 39 14.19 3.60 0.67
CA CYS A 39 15.08 4.74 0.53
C CYS A 39 15.49 5.24 1.92
N GLU A 40 16.79 5.32 2.18
CA GLU A 40 17.30 5.96 3.40
C GLU A 40 17.33 7.47 3.20
N VAL A 41 16.17 8.11 3.36
CA VAL A 41 16.05 9.57 3.31
C VAL A 41 15.74 10.10 4.70
N LEU A 42 16.48 11.12 5.14
CA LEU A 42 16.06 11.93 6.27
C LEU A 42 14.89 12.84 5.81
N ALA A 43 13.70 12.25 5.77
CA ALA A 43 12.52 12.92 5.26
C ALA A 43 12.04 13.97 6.27
N PHE A 44 12.16 15.26 5.91
CA PHE A 44 11.37 16.34 6.52
C PHE A 44 9.95 16.37 5.94
N ALA A 45 9.46 15.20 5.48
CA ALA A 45 8.33 15.09 4.59
C ALA A 45 6.98 15.19 5.32
N SER A 46 5.98 15.50 4.52
CA SER A 46 4.59 15.76 4.86
C SER A 46 3.89 14.55 5.49
N SER A 47 2.83 14.78 6.28
CA SER A 47 1.88 13.74 6.73
C SER A 47 1.12 13.06 5.58
N THR A 48 1.32 13.50 4.33
CA THR A 48 0.62 13.00 3.13
C THR A 48 1.25 11.77 2.50
N ALA A 49 2.59 11.67 2.46
CA ALA A 49 3.31 10.56 1.84
C ALA A 49 4.68 10.38 2.49
N ASN A 50 5.05 9.12 2.72
CA ASN A 50 6.32 8.74 3.30
C ASN A 50 6.98 7.68 2.42
N ASP A 51 8.31 7.69 2.37
CA ASP A 51 9.07 6.63 1.70
C ASP A 51 8.97 5.31 2.46
N LEU A 52 9.07 4.21 1.72
CA LEU A 52 9.08 2.87 2.28
C LEU A 52 10.39 2.66 3.06
N SER A 53 10.32 2.23 4.32
CA SER A 53 11.52 1.88 5.08
C SER A 53 12.05 0.49 4.69
N PRO A 54 13.35 0.19 4.92
CA PRO A 54 13.90 -1.16 4.70
C PRO A 54 13.17 -2.25 5.50
N GLU A 55 12.76 -1.96 6.74
CA GLU A 55 12.04 -2.90 7.60
C GLU A 55 10.63 -3.18 7.07
N ALA A 56 9.93 -2.15 6.59
CA ALA A 56 8.62 -2.30 5.98
C ALA A 56 8.69 -3.13 4.69
N ASP A 57 9.72 -2.92 3.86
CA ASP A 57 9.95 -3.75 2.66
C ASP A 57 10.26 -5.21 3.01
N ALA A 58 11.11 -5.45 4.02
CA ALA A 58 11.41 -6.79 4.51
C ALA A 58 10.13 -7.51 4.98
N TRP A 59 9.29 -6.82 5.73
CA TRP A 59 7.99 -7.34 6.18
C TRP A 59 7.08 -7.67 4.99
N LEU A 60 6.99 -6.79 3.98
CA LEU A 60 6.18 -7.04 2.79
C LEU A 60 6.66 -8.27 2.02
N ARG A 61 7.98 -8.44 1.87
CA ARG A 61 8.57 -9.60 1.20
C ARG A 61 8.30 -10.89 1.95
N GLU A 62 8.34 -10.88 3.28
CA GLU A 62 7.99 -12.04 4.09
C GLU A 62 6.48 -12.36 3.98
N ARG A 63 5.64 -11.34 4.15
CA ARG A 63 4.17 -11.47 4.13
C ARG A 63 3.63 -11.93 2.77
N PHE A 64 4.29 -11.52 1.70
CA PHE A 64 3.95 -11.82 0.31
C PHE A 64 5.10 -12.50 -0.44
N ALA A 65 5.71 -13.51 0.18
CA ALA A 65 6.86 -14.24 -0.38
C ALA A 65 6.61 -14.85 -1.77
N TRP A 66 5.36 -15.17 -2.09
CA TRP A 66 4.92 -15.70 -3.38
C TRP A 66 4.25 -14.65 -4.28
N GLY A 67 4.39 -13.37 -3.94
CA GLY A 67 3.75 -12.25 -4.61
C GLY A 67 2.31 -11.98 -4.19
N ALA A 68 1.77 -10.84 -4.62
CA ALA A 68 0.44 -10.35 -4.25
C ALA A 68 -0.67 -10.72 -5.25
N ARG A 69 -0.36 -11.47 -6.31
CA ARG A 69 -1.30 -11.79 -7.39
C ARG A 69 -2.58 -12.49 -6.89
N HIS A 70 -2.46 -13.33 -5.86
CA HIS A 70 -3.58 -14.07 -5.29
C HIS A 70 -4.67 -13.17 -4.70
N LEU A 71 -4.33 -11.94 -4.28
CA LEU A 71 -5.31 -10.98 -3.76
C LEU A 71 -6.37 -10.61 -4.81
N ARG A 72 -6.09 -10.78 -6.10
CA ARG A 72 -7.08 -10.56 -7.17
C ARG A 72 -8.30 -11.49 -7.09
N GLN A 73 -8.25 -12.56 -6.29
CA GLN A 73 -9.36 -13.51 -6.10
C GLN A 73 -10.49 -12.98 -5.22
N GLY A 74 -10.41 -11.74 -4.72
CA GLY A 74 -11.47 -11.08 -3.96
C GLY A 74 -11.56 -11.56 -2.50
N ALA A 75 -11.76 -12.85 -2.28
CA ALA A 75 -11.80 -13.44 -0.93
C ALA A 75 -10.47 -13.22 -0.19
N ALA A 76 -9.34 -13.53 -0.84
CA ALA A 76 -8.01 -13.29 -0.26
C ALA A 76 -7.74 -11.80 0.03
N TYR A 77 -8.34 -10.88 -0.75
CA TYR A 77 -8.25 -9.45 -0.49
C TYR A 77 -9.08 -9.04 0.72
N ALA A 78 -10.31 -9.55 0.84
CA ALA A 78 -11.16 -9.33 2.00
C ALA A 78 -10.50 -9.83 3.30
N ASP A 79 -9.96 -11.05 3.30
CA ASP A 79 -9.24 -11.62 4.45
C ASP A 79 -8.03 -10.75 4.85
N CYS A 80 -7.33 -10.20 3.86
CA CYS A 80 -6.21 -9.29 4.10
C CYS A 80 -6.67 -7.97 4.73
N LEU A 81 -7.80 -7.42 4.30
CA LEU A 81 -8.37 -6.21 4.88
C LEU A 81 -8.88 -6.45 6.31
N ASP A 82 -9.47 -7.61 6.59
CA ASP A 82 -9.94 -7.96 7.94
C ASP A 82 -8.77 -8.13 8.93
N ALA A 83 -7.67 -8.73 8.50
CA ALA A 83 -6.44 -8.79 9.29
C ALA A 83 -5.84 -7.39 9.54
N LEU A 84 -5.89 -6.50 8.55
CA LEU A 84 -5.43 -5.11 8.69
C LEU A 84 -6.34 -4.31 9.64
N ARG A 85 -7.65 -4.49 9.57
CA ARG A 85 -8.65 -3.91 10.48
C ARG A 85 -8.34 -4.26 11.93
N ALA A 86 -8.14 -5.55 12.22
CA ALA A 86 -7.78 -6.01 13.56
C ALA A 86 -6.47 -5.40 14.05
N THR A 87 -5.47 -5.27 13.17
CA THR A 87 -4.17 -4.65 13.47
C THR A 87 -4.33 -3.17 13.84
N ILE A 88 -5.12 -2.41 13.08
CA ILE A 88 -5.40 -0.99 13.35
C ILE A 88 -6.12 -0.82 14.70
N LEU A 89 -7.20 -1.59 14.93
CA LEU A 89 -7.95 -1.52 16.19
C LEU A 89 -7.04 -1.81 17.39
N ALA A 90 -6.19 -2.83 17.30
CA ALA A 90 -5.22 -3.17 18.35
C ALA A 90 -4.17 -2.07 18.56
N ALA A 91 -3.61 -1.50 17.49
CA ALA A 91 -2.59 -0.46 17.57
C ALA A 91 -3.10 0.83 18.26
N TYR A 92 -4.37 1.16 18.08
CA TYR A 92 -5.01 2.32 18.69
C TYR A 92 -5.78 2.02 19.98
N GLY A 93 -5.84 0.76 20.43
CA GLY A 93 -6.59 0.37 21.63
C GLY A 93 -8.10 0.59 21.54
N LEU A 94 -8.66 0.45 20.33
CA LEU A 94 -10.08 0.70 20.05
C LEU A 94 -10.94 -0.53 20.37
N GLY A 95 -12.18 -0.27 20.80
CA GLY A 95 -13.16 -1.30 21.13
C GLY A 95 -13.74 -2.01 19.90
N PRO A 96 -14.37 -3.18 20.08
CA PRO A 96 -14.98 -3.96 19.00
C PRO A 96 -16.23 -3.29 18.38
N ASP A 97 -16.74 -2.24 19.00
CA ASP A 97 -17.84 -1.41 18.54
C ASP A 97 -17.41 -0.35 17.51
N ILE A 98 -16.10 -0.19 17.29
CA ILE A 98 -15.55 0.74 16.31
C ILE A 98 -15.27 0.01 14.99
N ASP A 99 -15.78 0.55 13.89
CA ASP A 99 -15.54 0.02 12.55
C ASP A 99 -14.40 0.77 11.82
N VAL A 100 -13.80 0.14 10.81
CA VAL A 100 -12.67 0.68 10.03
C VAL A 100 -12.97 0.63 8.53
N PHE A 101 -13.19 1.77 7.90
CA PHE A 101 -13.43 1.81 6.46
C PHE A 101 -12.13 2.04 5.70
N PHE A 102 -11.83 1.14 4.74
CA PHE A 102 -10.69 1.29 3.86
C PHE A 102 -11.11 1.99 2.58
N ALA A 103 -10.33 2.98 2.16
CA ALA A 103 -10.44 3.60 0.85
C ALA A 103 -9.04 3.85 0.27
N PRO A 104 -8.91 4.00 -1.06
CA PRO A 104 -7.62 4.24 -1.70
C PRO A 104 -6.97 5.56 -1.26
N SER A 105 -7.76 6.57 -0.89
CA SER A 105 -7.25 7.85 -0.37
C SER A 105 -8.27 8.57 0.51
N GLY A 106 -7.82 9.59 1.25
CA GLY A 106 -8.71 10.42 2.07
C GLY A 106 -9.76 11.18 1.26
N THR A 107 -9.48 11.53 0.00
CA THR A 107 -10.45 12.15 -0.91
C THR A 107 -11.61 11.20 -1.23
N ASP A 108 -11.34 9.89 -1.32
CA ASP A 108 -12.37 8.89 -1.57
C ASP A 108 -13.29 8.69 -0.35
N LEU A 109 -12.81 9.05 0.84
CA LEU A 109 -13.59 9.01 2.09
C LEU A 109 -14.45 10.25 2.33
N GLU A 110 -14.26 11.33 1.57
CA GLU A 110 -15.04 12.57 1.77
C GLU A 110 -16.54 12.36 1.57
N TYR A 111 -16.93 11.29 0.87
CA TYR A 111 -18.33 10.96 0.53
C TYR A 111 -18.87 9.70 1.22
N VAL A 112 -18.18 9.18 2.24
CA VAL A 112 -18.61 8.00 3.02
C VAL A 112 -19.45 8.40 4.22
#